data_AF-A0A419XB10-F1
#
_entry.id   AF-A0A419XB10-F1
#
_cell.length_a   1.000
_cell.length_b   1.000
_cell.length_c   1.000
_cell.angle_alpha   90.00
_cell.angle_beta   90.00
_cell.angle_gamma   90.00
#
_symmetry.space_group_name_H-M   'P 1'
#
loop_
_entity.id
_entity.type
_entity.pdbx_description
1 polymer ?
#
loop_
_entity_poly.entity_id
_entity_poly.type
_entity_poly.pdbx_seq_one_letter_code
_entity_poly.pdbx_strand_id
1 'polypeptide(L)'
;MSSEILPKIFIYNPTCEIAIANGTASYMPNKTLSRFEKDLDVLPMHFADEKDVVLINQLPDQEFITVMKEAGISLPEFKLFESSIQDKEFVKSAKESLEPWGWSPRIHHIFKHLKDSCQQEFKNRPNAEWQANHKDLYSRKKALEVLNFFLDHTNNSLYIEKEQIATICTSVSEIEKLINQWKQIVIKAPWSSSGRGLQVLRQSHLNDSIIQWINGTLGIQGYVMVEPLLDKKYDFSLQFYIDAKGEVNYIGNGFFATNSNGQYDGNIIGGMPTEIKEFLSDDKMQQLSEDLKEALITCGVAQNYYGYLGIDCMLFRDQYGEMKLQPCLEINLRYNMGILALKLDEHLHAETKGIFKVHFQPKSTFDQFHKEMAKNHPLKWKDGKWFEGYLPLVSFNQNKVFGAYLQLECKEKQ
;
A
#
# COMPACT_ATOMS: atom_id res chain seq x y z
N MET A 1 -5.90 2.38 39.40
CA MET A 1 -4.52 2.37 38.87
C MET A 1 -4.63 2.93 37.46
N SER A 2 -4.01 4.07 37.15
CA SER A 2 -3.94 4.50 35.75
C SER A 2 -3.20 3.41 35.00
N SER A 3 -3.84 2.78 34.01
CA SER A 3 -3.12 1.93 33.07
C SER A 3 -1.99 2.78 32.50
N GLU A 4 -0.73 2.39 32.78
CA GLU A 4 0.42 3.06 32.21
C GLU A 4 0.25 3.06 30.69
N ILE A 5 0.17 4.24 30.10
CA ILE A 5 -0.07 4.38 28.67
C ILE A 5 1.27 4.10 27.98
N LEU A 6 1.41 2.90 27.42
CA LEU A 6 2.63 2.50 26.72
C LEU A 6 2.65 3.01 25.27
N PRO A 7 3.83 3.25 24.67
CA PRO A 7 3.95 3.70 23.30
C PRO A 7 3.89 2.53 22.31
N LYS A 8 3.33 2.79 21.13
CA LYS A 8 3.56 1.98 19.93
C LYS A 8 4.86 2.41 19.26
N ILE A 9 5.59 1.46 18.68
CA ILE A 9 6.82 1.75 17.94
C ILE A 9 6.61 1.50 16.46
N PHE A 10 6.63 2.57 15.67
CA PHE A 10 6.48 2.55 14.24
C PHE A 10 7.82 2.52 13.51
N ILE A 11 7.85 1.86 12.36
CA ILE A 11 8.98 1.93 11.43
C ILE A 11 8.51 1.82 9.99
N TYR A 12 9.08 2.64 9.11
CA TYR A 12 8.77 2.57 7.69
C TYR A 12 9.50 1.38 7.03
N ASN A 13 8.73 0.36 6.64
CA ASN A 13 9.20 -0.83 5.93
C ASN A 13 8.37 -1.10 4.66
N PRO A 14 8.43 -0.22 3.65
CA PRO A 14 7.57 -0.27 2.45
C PRO A 14 7.99 -1.33 1.41
N THR A 15 9.17 -1.96 1.56
CA THR A 15 9.65 -2.98 0.61
C THR A 15 9.42 -4.41 1.11
N CYS A 16 8.47 -4.59 2.02
CA CYS A 16 8.23 -5.85 2.71
C CYS A 16 7.95 -7.03 1.76
N GLU A 17 7.19 -6.84 0.68
CA GLU A 17 6.88 -7.91 -0.28
C GLU A 17 8.12 -8.35 -1.05
N ILE A 18 9.07 -7.42 -1.31
CA ILE A 18 10.35 -7.76 -1.96
C ILE A 18 11.23 -8.56 -1.00
N ALA A 19 11.24 -8.19 0.29
CA ALA A 19 11.93 -8.95 1.32
C ALA A 19 11.33 -10.37 1.48
N ILE A 20 10.01 -10.49 1.44
CA ILE A 20 9.28 -11.77 1.46
C ILE A 20 9.61 -12.61 0.23
N ALA A 21 9.62 -12.00 -0.96
CA ALA A 21 9.97 -12.67 -2.21
C ALA A 21 11.41 -13.22 -2.17
N ASN A 22 12.35 -12.45 -1.61
CA ASN A 22 13.74 -12.86 -1.43
C ASN A 22 13.88 -14.01 -0.41
N GLY A 23 13.04 -14.03 0.62
CA GLY A 23 12.94 -15.12 1.59
C GLY A 23 14.03 -15.12 2.67
N THR A 24 14.92 -14.13 2.72
CA THR A 24 15.98 -14.04 3.74
C THR A 24 15.76 -12.87 4.70
N ALA A 25 16.12 -13.05 5.97
CA ALA A 25 16.14 -11.97 6.95
C ALA A 25 17.21 -10.90 6.64
N SER A 26 18.22 -11.26 5.84
CA SER A 26 19.32 -10.41 5.41
C SER A 26 19.04 -9.63 4.12
N TYR A 27 17.80 -9.62 3.62
CA TYR A 27 17.45 -8.85 2.43
C TYR A 27 17.85 -7.37 2.63
N MET A 28 18.59 -6.85 1.66
CA MET A 28 18.97 -5.45 1.58
C MET A 28 18.37 -4.86 0.30
N PRO A 29 17.55 -3.80 0.41
CA PRO A 29 17.08 -3.10 -0.78
C PRO A 29 18.26 -2.54 -1.58
N ASN A 30 18.09 -2.41 -2.89
CA ASN A 30 19.07 -1.72 -3.73
C ASN A 30 19.16 -0.23 -3.36
N LYS A 31 20.18 0.48 -3.86
CA LYS A 31 20.44 1.89 -3.50
C LYS A 31 19.21 2.80 -3.64
N THR A 32 18.43 2.64 -4.72
CA THR A 32 17.24 3.45 -4.97
C THR A 32 16.14 3.15 -3.95
N LEU A 33 15.88 1.88 -3.67
CA LEU A 33 14.88 1.46 -2.69
C LEU A 33 15.32 1.79 -1.26
N SER A 34 16.61 1.65 -0.92
CA SER A 34 17.13 2.11 0.38
C SER A 34 16.94 3.61 0.53
N ARG A 35 17.14 4.39 -0.53
CA ARG A 35 16.90 5.84 -0.50
C ARG A 35 15.41 6.15 -0.35
N PHE A 36 14.53 5.43 -1.03
CA PHE A 36 13.08 5.52 -0.88
C PHE A 36 12.64 5.25 0.57
N GLU A 37 13.14 4.18 1.20
CA GLU A 37 12.86 3.88 2.61
C GLU A 37 13.29 5.04 3.53
N LYS A 38 14.52 5.55 3.36
CA LYS A 38 15.07 6.62 4.21
C LYS A 38 14.41 7.97 4.02
N ASP A 39 14.11 8.34 2.77
CA ASP A 39 13.57 9.67 2.48
C ASP A 39 12.12 9.82 2.97
N LEU A 40 11.36 8.71 3.02
CA LEU A 40 9.94 8.70 3.37
C LEU A 40 9.63 8.11 4.77
N ASP A 41 10.66 7.86 5.59
CA ASP A 41 10.51 7.13 6.86
C ASP A 41 9.71 7.86 7.96
N VAL A 42 9.44 9.15 7.79
CA VAL A 42 8.57 9.93 8.69
C VAL A 42 7.08 9.69 8.45
N LEU A 43 6.67 9.13 7.30
CA LEU A 43 5.25 8.92 6.96
C LEU A 43 4.42 8.15 8.01
N PRO A 44 4.96 7.17 8.77
CA PRO A 44 4.21 6.52 9.84
C PRO A 44 3.70 7.47 10.93
N MET A 45 4.19 8.71 11.02
CA MET A 45 3.69 9.72 11.95
C MET A 45 2.18 9.98 11.81
N HIS A 46 1.62 9.80 10.62
CA HIS A 46 0.18 9.97 10.36
C HIS A 46 -0.69 8.84 10.94
N PHE A 47 -0.08 7.79 11.49
CA PHE A 47 -0.75 6.69 12.16
C PHE A 47 -0.43 6.62 13.65
N ALA A 48 0.41 7.53 14.14
CA ALA A 48 0.97 7.53 15.47
C ALA A 48 0.36 8.66 16.31
N ASP A 49 0.15 8.41 17.59
CA ASP A 49 -0.26 9.43 18.56
C ASP A 49 0.98 10.15 19.16
N GLU A 50 0.78 11.24 19.90
CA GLU A 50 1.87 12.03 20.51
C GLU A 50 2.76 11.23 21.47
N LYS A 51 2.21 10.17 22.06
CA LYS A 51 2.91 9.24 22.95
C LYS A 51 3.80 8.23 22.23
N ASP A 52 3.53 7.99 20.94
CA ASP A 52 4.14 6.90 20.19
C ASP A 52 5.52 7.31 19.68
N VAL A 53 6.29 6.33 19.19
CA VAL A 53 7.63 6.56 18.66
C VAL A 53 7.68 6.13 17.20
N VAL A 54 8.21 7.00 16.33
CA VAL A 54 8.55 6.64 14.95
C VAL A 54 10.07 6.55 14.82
N LEU A 55 10.56 5.36 14.45
CA LEU A 55 11.97 5.11 14.19
C LEU A 55 12.32 5.52 12.76
N ILE A 56 13.29 6.44 12.65
CA ILE A 56 13.70 7.08 11.38
C ILE A 56 15.22 7.07 11.20
N ASN A 57 15.69 7.30 9.99
CA ASN A 57 17.12 7.30 9.63
C ASN A 57 17.75 8.69 9.77
N GLN A 58 16.95 9.74 9.76
CA GLN A 58 17.39 11.12 9.91
C GLN A 58 16.28 11.92 10.62
N LEU A 59 16.63 12.64 11.68
CA LEU A 59 15.67 13.50 12.39
C LEU A 59 15.09 14.55 11.43
N PRO A 60 13.76 14.78 11.41
CA PRO A 60 13.17 15.82 10.57
C PRO A 60 13.70 17.21 10.92
N ASP A 61 13.75 18.08 9.91
CA ASP A 61 14.10 19.48 10.09
C ASP A 61 13.04 20.22 10.91
N GLN A 62 13.45 21.24 11.65
CA GLN A 62 12.56 21.96 12.56
C GLN A 62 11.49 22.78 11.84
N GLU A 63 11.77 23.27 10.62
CA GLU A 63 10.78 23.97 9.80
C GLU A 63 9.66 23.01 9.39
N PHE A 64 10.00 21.76 9.03
CA PHE A 64 9.00 20.73 8.74
C PHE A 64 8.14 20.42 9.97
N ILE A 65 8.74 20.27 11.15
CA ILE A 65 7.98 20.06 12.40
C ILE A 65 6.98 21.19 12.65
N THR A 66 7.39 22.44 12.44
CA THR A 66 6.50 23.60 12.57
C THR A 66 5.36 23.52 11.55
N VAL A 67 5.66 23.28 10.27
CA VAL A 67 4.65 23.16 9.20
C VAL A 67 3.63 22.07 9.51
N MET A 68 4.06 20.89 9.98
CA MET A 68 3.14 19.80 10.32
C MET A 68 2.23 20.15 11.51
N LYS A 69 2.77 20.80 12.55
CA LYS A 69 1.97 21.25 13.71
C LYS A 69 0.96 22.33 13.31
N GLU A 70 1.38 23.30 12.50
CA GLU A 70 0.50 24.33 11.93
C GLU A 70 -0.57 23.72 11.01
N ALA A 71 -0.24 22.62 10.31
CA ALA A 71 -1.18 21.81 9.55
C ALA A 71 -2.18 21.03 10.44
N GLY A 72 -2.10 21.12 11.77
CA GLY A 72 -2.99 20.43 12.69
C GLY A 72 -2.67 18.94 12.84
N ILE A 73 -1.44 18.52 12.51
CA ILE A 73 -0.97 17.15 12.70
C ILE A 73 -0.28 17.05 14.06
N SER A 74 -0.82 16.19 14.93
CA SER A 74 -0.15 15.75 16.14
C SER A 74 1.05 14.88 15.77
N LEU A 75 2.20 15.16 16.40
CA LEU A 75 3.46 14.51 16.06
C LEU A 75 3.92 13.57 17.17
N PRO A 76 4.36 12.36 16.82
CA PRO A 76 4.97 11.42 17.76
C PRO A 76 6.39 11.83 18.15
N GLU A 77 6.99 11.08 19.06
CA GLU A 77 8.43 11.16 19.29
C GLU A 77 9.20 10.55 18.09
N PHE A 78 10.14 11.30 17.53
CA PHE A 78 11.05 10.79 16.50
C PHE A 78 12.36 10.33 17.12
N LYS A 79 12.76 9.07 16.86
CA LYS A 79 14.08 8.56 17.28
C LYS A 79 14.86 7.99 16.12
N LEU A 80 16.18 8.19 16.15
CA LEU A 80 17.08 7.58 15.18
C LEU A 80 17.08 6.06 15.36
N PHE A 81 16.82 5.35 14.28
CA PHE A 81 16.69 3.89 14.25
C PHE A 81 17.96 3.20 14.76
N GLU A 82 19.12 3.53 14.20
CA GLU A 82 20.40 2.86 14.51
C GLU A 82 20.80 3.01 15.98
N SER A 83 20.61 4.20 16.57
CA SER A 83 20.90 4.41 18.00
C SER A 83 19.87 3.74 18.90
N SER A 84 18.59 3.77 18.53
CA SER A 84 17.50 3.24 19.36
C SER A 84 17.59 1.72 19.51
N ILE A 85 17.91 0.99 18.43
CA ILE A 85 18.02 -0.48 18.51
C ILE A 85 19.26 -0.95 19.30
N GLN A 86 20.24 -0.07 19.52
CA GLN A 86 21.45 -0.35 20.32
C GLN A 86 21.32 0.13 21.77
N ASP A 87 20.40 1.05 22.03
CA ASP A 87 20.12 1.57 23.37
C ASP A 87 19.39 0.52 24.22
N LYS A 88 20.08 0.05 25.27
CA LYS A 88 19.57 -0.97 26.18
C LYS A 88 18.36 -0.49 26.98
N GLU A 89 18.26 0.80 27.28
CA GLU A 89 17.12 1.36 28.01
C GLU A 89 15.89 1.38 27.10
N PHE A 90 16.03 1.93 25.89
CA PHE A 90 14.96 1.88 24.89
C PHE A 90 14.54 0.45 24.55
N VAL A 91 15.47 -0.49 24.39
CA VAL A 91 15.13 -1.89 24.07
C VAL A 91 14.32 -2.54 25.17
N LYS A 92 14.65 -2.28 26.45
CA LYS A 92 14.00 -2.90 27.61
C LYS A 92 12.75 -2.16 28.10
N SER A 93 12.53 -0.91 27.71
CA SER A 93 11.35 -0.14 28.12
C SER A 93 10.07 -0.81 27.65
N ALA A 94 9.03 -0.79 28.48
CA ALA A 94 7.75 -1.40 28.13
C ALA A 94 7.09 -0.70 26.93
N LYS A 95 6.50 -1.49 26.03
CA LYS A 95 5.87 -1.02 24.78
C LYS A 95 4.49 -1.62 24.62
N GLU A 96 3.58 -0.88 24.01
CA GLU A 96 2.26 -1.38 23.62
C GLU A 96 2.41 -2.43 22.52
N SER A 97 3.00 -2.03 21.39
CA SER A 97 3.19 -2.88 20.21
C SER A 97 4.31 -2.38 19.29
N LEU A 98 4.66 -3.21 18.31
CA LEU A 98 5.52 -2.84 17.18
C LEU A 98 4.67 -2.79 15.92
N GLU A 99 4.73 -1.68 15.19
CA GLU A 99 3.88 -1.38 14.05
C GLU A 99 4.74 -1.02 12.81
N PRO A 100 5.36 -2.00 12.14
CA PRO A 100 6.06 -1.72 10.90
C PRO A 100 5.05 -1.41 9.80
N TRP A 101 5.45 -0.57 8.84
CA TRP A 101 4.64 -0.27 7.67
C TRP A 101 4.12 -1.55 7.00
N GLY A 102 4.98 -2.55 6.84
CA GLY A 102 4.59 -3.90 6.45
C GLY A 102 5.47 -4.95 7.10
N TRP A 103 4.92 -6.14 7.34
CA TRP A 103 5.64 -7.25 7.98
C TRP A 103 6.48 -8.03 6.98
N SER A 104 7.64 -8.53 7.43
CA SER A 104 8.55 -9.34 6.61
C SER A 104 9.56 -10.08 7.50
N PRO A 105 10.23 -11.14 7.01
CA PRO A 105 11.29 -11.81 7.76
C PRO A 105 12.37 -10.83 8.26
N ARG A 106 12.74 -9.85 7.42
CA ARG A 106 13.73 -8.80 7.74
C ARG A 106 13.30 -7.98 8.96
N ILE A 107 12.06 -7.47 8.98
CA ILE A 107 11.63 -6.59 10.07
C ILE A 107 11.45 -7.35 11.39
N HIS A 108 11.03 -8.61 11.33
CA HIS A 108 10.99 -9.47 12.53
C HIS A 108 12.38 -9.71 13.09
N HIS A 109 13.41 -9.87 12.24
CA HIS A 109 14.79 -9.99 12.69
C HIS A 109 15.27 -8.71 13.37
N ILE A 110 15.01 -7.54 12.77
CA ILE A 110 15.33 -6.22 13.36
C ILE A 110 14.66 -6.05 14.72
N PHE A 111 13.39 -6.44 14.83
CA PHE A 111 12.59 -6.28 16.04
C PHE A 111 12.82 -7.35 17.12
N LYS A 112 13.64 -8.37 16.86
CA LYS A 112 13.81 -9.53 17.75
C LYS A 112 13.96 -9.16 19.23
N HIS A 113 14.78 -8.16 19.54
CA HIS A 113 15.06 -7.74 20.91
C HIS A 113 14.02 -6.77 21.50
N LEU A 114 13.22 -6.12 20.66
CA LEU A 114 12.15 -5.21 21.12
C LEU A 114 10.89 -5.97 21.54
N LYS A 115 10.63 -7.12 20.92
CA LYS A 115 9.42 -7.92 21.17
C LYS A 115 9.26 -8.38 22.62
N ASP A 116 10.36 -8.69 23.30
CA ASP A 116 10.34 -9.14 24.70
C ASP A 116 9.70 -8.09 25.62
N SER A 117 9.90 -6.81 25.30
CA SER A 117 9.37 -5.65 26.04
C SER A 117 7.94 -5.24 25.65
N CYS A 118 7.32 -5.93 24.69
CA CYS A 118 5.95 -5.63 24.25
C CYS A 118 4.89 -6.29 25.14
N GLN A 119 3.70 -5.72 25.17
CA GLN A 119 2.53 -6.26 25.84
C GLN A 119 2.12 -7.65 25.30
N GLN A 120 1.38 -8.39 26.12
CA GLN A 120 0.94 -9.74 25.77
C GLN A 120 -0.06 -9.73 24.61
N GLU A 121 -0.89 -8.68 24.52
CA GLU A 121 -1.84 -8.43 23.45
C GLU A 121 -1.13 -8.38 22.09
N PHE A 122 0.01 -7.67 22.00
CA PHE A 122 0.84 -7.67 20.79
C PHE A 122 1.40 -9.06 20.51
N LYS A 123 1.98 -9.72 21.52
CA LYS A 123 2.59 -11.07 21.38
C LYS A 123 1.61 -12.14 20.91
N ASN A 124 0.32 -11.96 21.18
CA ASN A 124 -0.75 -12.85 20.76
C ASN A 124 -1.26 -12.60 19.33
N ARG A 125 -0.84 -11.51 18.67
CA ARG A 125 -1.25 -11.24 17.28
C ARG A 125 -0.71 -12.32 16.34
N PRO A 126 -1.46 -12.73 15.31
CA PRO A 126 -1.08 -13.84 14.42
C PRO A 126 0.25 -13.58 13.68
N ASN A 127 0.52 -12.33 13.35
CA ASN A 127 1.74 -11.85 12.68
C ASN A 127 2.73 -11.18 13.64
N ALA A 128 2.65 -11.41 14.96
CA ALA A 128 3.66 -10.94 15.90
C ALA A 128 5.02 -11.60 15.64
N GLU A 129 5.00 -12.87 15.23
CA GLU A 129 6.15 -13.66 14.80
C GLU A 129 6.07 -14.01 13.31
N TRP A 130 7.23 -14.19 12.68
CA TRP A 130 7.26 -14.67 11.29
C TRP A 130 7.08 -16.18 11.25
N GLN A 131 6.14 -16.64 10.43
CA GLN A 131 5.93 -18.06 10.12
C GLN A 131 6.04 -18.27 8.60
N ALA A 132 6.44 -19.48 8.18
CA ALA A 132 6.69 -19.75 6.76
C ALA A 132 5.42 -19.58 5.90
N ASN A 133 4.25 -19.97 6.42
CA ASN A 133 2.94 -19.81 5.77
C ASN A 133 2.52 -18.34 5.61
N HIS A 134 3.07 -17.39 6.38
CA HIS A 134 2.79 -15.96 6.18
C HIS A 134 3.19 -15.49 4.79
N LYS A 135 4.21 -16.10 4.16
CA LYS A 135 4.62 -15.76 2.81
C LYS A 135 3.45 -15.84 1.83
N ASP A 136 2.64 -16.88 1.89
CA ASP A 136 1.55 -17.11 0.93
C ASP A 136 0.43 -16.06 1.06
N LEU A 137 0.23 -15.48 2.26
CA LEU A 137 -0.76 -14.42 2.48
C LEU A 137 -0.49 -13.18 1.63
N TYR A 138 0.78 -12.89 1.33
CA TYR A 138 1.22 -11.74 0.53
C TYR A 138 1.30 -12.04 -0.96
N SER A 139 0.85 -13.24 -1.38
CA SER A 139 0.96 -13.65 -2.78
C SER A 139 -0.28 -13.25 -3.59
N ARG A 140 -0.09 -12.99 -4.88
CA ARG A 140 -1.21 -12.88 -5.83
C ARG A 140 -2.02 -14.17 -5.96
N LYS A 141 -1.47 -15.31 -5.55
CA LYS A 141 -2.22 -16.58 -5.43
C LYS A 141 -3.28 -16.49 -4.33
N LYS A 142 -2.98 -15.87 -3.18
CA LYS A 142 -3.99 -15.63 -2.14
C LYS A 142 -5.06 -14.65 -2.59
N ALA A 143 -4.70 -13.60 -3.34
CA ALA A 143 -5.67 -12.71 -3.96
C ALA A 143 -6.60 -13.45 -4.93
N LEU A 144 -6.05 -14.35 -5.77
CA LEU A 144 -6.82 -15.21 -6.66
C LEU A 144 -7.75 -16.17 -5.91
N GLU A 145 -7.31 -16.73 -4.79
CA GLU A 145 -8.16 -17.58 -3.92
C GLU A 145 -9.36 -16.80 -3.38
N VAL A 146 -9.11 -15.58 -2.86
CA VAL A 146 -10.16 -14.66 -2.39
C VAL A 146 -11.11 -14.27 -3.53
N LEU A 147 -10.58 -13.97 -4.72
CA LEU A 147 -11.38 -13.65 -5.89
C LEU A 147 -12.27 -14.82 -6.32
N ASN A 148 -11.75 -16.04 -6.34
CA ASN A 148 -12.56 -17.23 -6.69
C ASN A 148 -13.70 -17.43 -5.70
N PHE A 149 -13.40 -17.37 -4.39
CA PHE A 149 -14.45 -17.47 -3.38
C PHE A 149 -15.50 -16.39 -3.56
N PHE A 150 -15.09 -15.14 -3.77
CA PHE A 150 -15.99 -14.02 -4.03
C PHE A 150 -16.90 -14.33 -5.22
N LEU A 151 -16.35 -14.67 -6.39
CA LEU A 151 -17.14 -14.94 -7.60
C LEU A 151 -18.03 -16.19 -7.47
N ASP A 152 -17.64 -17.19 -6.68
CA ASP A 152 -18.46 -18.38 -6.39
C ASP A 152 -19.72 -18.04 -5.57
N HIS A 153 -19.65 -17.01 -4.74
CA HIS A 153 -20.70 -16.67 -3.77
C HIS A 153 -21.46 -15.40 -4.13
N THR A 154 -20.98 -14.64 -5.12
CA THR A 154 -21.68 -13.47 -5.67
C THR A 154 -22.23 -13.78 -7.06
N ASN A 155 -23.56 -13.74 -7.23
CA ASN A 155 -24.19 -13.89 -8.54
C ASN A 155 -24.54 -12.52 -9.13
N ASN A 156 -23.55 -11.83 -9.70
CA ASN A 156 -23.73 -10.47 -10.25
C ASN A 156 -22.94 -10.29 -11.56
N SER A 157 -23.67 -9.98 -12.64
CA SER A 157 -23.11 -9.78 -13.99
C SER A 157 -22.24 -8.53 -14.15
N LEU A 158 -22.13 -7.69 -13.12
CA LEU A 158 -21.16 -6.60 -13.04
C LEU A 158 -19.73 -7.12 -12.93
N TYR A 159 -19.52 -8.27 -12.29
CA TYR A 159 -18.18 -8.76 -12.01
C TYR A 159 -17.55 -9.44 -13.22
N ILE A 160 -16.23 -9.58 -13.16
CA ILE A 160 -15.45 -10.30 -14.17
C ILE A 160 -15.89 -11.77 -14.27
N GLU A 161 -15.82 -12.32 -15.48
CA GLU A 161 -16.06 -13.74 -15.73
C GLU A 161 -14.87 -14.60 -15.30
N LYS A 162 -15.12 -15.81 -14.80
CA LYS A 162 -14.07 -16.72 -14.32
C LYS A 162 -13.06 -17.11 -15.39
N GLU A 163 -13.46 -17.13 -16.65
CA GLU A 163 -12.58 -17.43 -17.78
C GLU A 163 -11.58 -16.30 -18.07
N GLN A 164 -11.72 -15.15 -17.41
CA GLN A 164 -10.89 -13.95 -17.58
C GLN A 164 -10.06 -13.60 -16.33
N ILE A 165 -10.04 -14.43 -15.30
CA ILE A 165 -9.21 -14.21 -14.10
C ILE A 165 -7.81 -14.83 -14.27
N ALA A 166 -6.91 -14.50 -13.35
CA ALA A 166 -5.54 -14.99 -13.39
C ALA A 166 -5.46 -16.52 -13.28
N THR A 167 -4.54 -17.10 -14.04
CA THR A 167 -4.15 -18.51 -13.99
C THR A 167 -2.72 -18.65 -13.47
N ILE A 168 -2.48 -19.66 -12.63
CA ILE A 168 -1.14 -19.98 -12.11
C ILE A 168 -0.41 -20.80 -13.18
N CYS A 169 0.77 -20.35 -13.60
CA CYS A 169 1.62 -21.08 -14.52
C CYS A 169 2.98 -21.41 -13.90
N THR A 170 3.46 -22.62 -14.18
CA THR A 170 4.73 -23.18 -13.72
C THR A 170 5.69 -23.49 -14.87
N SER A 171 5.25 -23.28 -16.12
CA SER A 171 6.08 -23.48 -17.31
C SER A 171 5.76 -22.46 -18.42
N VAL A 172 6.73 -22.22 -19.31
CA VAL A 172 6.54 -21.36 -20.49
C VAL A 172 5.42 -21.90 -21.40
N SER A 173 5.29 -23.22 -21.54
CA SER A 173 4.26 -23.84 -22.39
C SER A 173 2.84 -23.56 -21.91
N GLU A 174 2.60 -23.49 -20.59
CA GLU A 174 1.29 -23.09 -20.04
C GLU A 174 0.96 -21.64 -20.39
N ILE A 175 1.96 -20.75 -20.34
CA ILE A 175 1.80 -19.34 -20.70
C ILE A 175 1.47 -19.20 -22.19
N GLU A 176 2.16 -19.95 -23.06
CA GLU A 176 1.88 -19.95 -24.51
C GLU A 176 0.44 -20.39 -24.84
N LYS A 177 -0.14 -21.33 -24.10
CA LYS A 177 -1.55 -21.70 -24.25
C LYS A 177 -2.49 -20.52 -23.94
N LEU A 178 -2.20 -19.78 -22.87
CA LEU A 178 -2.98 -18.60 -22.49
C LEU A 178 -2.79 -17.43 -23.47
N ILE A 179 -1.60 -17.26 -24.05
CA ILE A 179 -1.37 -16.33 -25.16
C ILE A 179 -2.26 -16.69 -26.35
N ASN A 180 -2.36 -17.98 -26.68
CA ASN A 180 -3.22 -18.41 -27.78
C ASN A 180 -4.71 -18.18 -27.49
N GLN A 181 -5.12 -18.29 -26.24
CA GLN A 181 -6.50 -18.06 -25.78
C GLN A 181 -6.85 -16.57 -25.75
N TRP A 182 -6.10 -15.75 -25.03
CA TRP A 182 -6.44 -14.35 -24.76
C TRP A 182 -5.79 -13.34 -25.71
N LYS A 183 -4.80 -13.76 -26.51
CA LYS A 183 -3.99 -12.94 -27.45
C LYS A 183 -3.10 -11.89 -26.80
N GLN A 184 -3.60 -11.20 -25.79
CA GLN A 184 -2.88 -10.22 -25.00
C GLN A 184 -2.99 -10.60 -23.53
N ILE A 185 -1.84 -10.64 -22.86
CA ILE A 185 -1.74 -11.12 -21.48
C ILE A 185 -0.87 -10.20 -20.66
N VAL A 186 -1.00 -10.33 -19.34
CA VAL A 186 -0.08 -9.78 -18.36
C VAL A 186 0.47 -10.93 -17.53
N ILE A 187 1.79 -10.98 -17.41
CA ILE A 187 2.47 -11.96 -16.55
C ILE A 187 2.97 -11.20 -15.32
N LYS A 188 2.65 -11.72 -14.13
CA LYS A 188 3.00 -11.11 -12.85
C LYS A 188 3.77 -12.10 -11.98
N ALA A 189 4.80 -11.61 -11.31
CA ALA A 189 5.44 -12.35 -10.24
C ALA A 189 4.45 -12.54 -9.06
N PRO A 190 4.48 -13.69 -8.37
CA PRO A 190 3.61 -13.95 -7.23
C PRO A 190 3.74 -12.95 -6.09
N TRP A 191 4.99 -12.60 -5.76
CA TRP A 191 5.36 -11.58 -4.78
C TRP A 191 6.12 -10.47 -5.48
N SER A 192 5.54 -9.27 -5.51
CA SER A 192 6.18 -8.09 -6.02
C SER A 192 5.63 -6.82 -5.35
N SER A 193 6.06 -5.64 -5.79
CA SER A 193 5.67 -4.39 -5.13
C SER A 193 5.65 -3.24 -6.15
N SER A 194 4.61 -2.39 -6.09
CA SER A 194 4.47 -1.15 -6.87
C SER A 194 4.68 -1.33 -8.39
N GLY A 195 4.03 -2.33 -9.00
CA GLY A 195 4.13 -2.60 -10.44
C GLY A 195 5.47 -3.20 -10.91
N ARG A 196 6.43 -3.42 -10.00
CA ARG A 196 7.62 -4.21 -10.31
C ARG A 196 7.22 -5.68 -10.51
N GLY A 197 7.95 -6.40 -11.37
CA GLY A 197 7.68 -7.83 -11.61
C GLY A 197 6.45 -8.09 -12.48
N LEU A 198 6.16 -7.18 -13.41
CA LEU A 198 5.08 -7.26 -14.38
C LEU A 198 5.66 -7.29 -15.80
N GLN A 199 5.11 -8.14 -16.67
CA GLN A 199 5.41 -8.16 -18.11
C GLN A 199 4.09 -8.06 -18.88
N VAL A 200 3.89 -6.94 -19.58
CA VAL A 200 2.70 -6.74 -20.44
C VAL A 200 3.01 -7.22 -21.84
N LEU A 201 2.28 -8.22 -22.30
CA LEU A 201 2.40 -8.78 -23.64
C LEU A 201 1.20 -8.35 -24.48
N ARG A 202 1.41 -7.31 -25.29
CA ARG A 202 0.43 -6.83 -26.27
C ARG A 202 0.46 -7.60 -27.58
N GLN A 203 1.49 -8.42 -27.78
CA GLN A 203 1.71 -9.26 -28.95
C GLN A 203 1.70 -10.73 -28.55
N SER A 204 1.29 -11.59 -29.46
CA SER A 204 1.06 -13.01 -29.20
C SER A 204 2.33 -13.88 -29.26
N HIS A 205 3.46 -13.37 -28.77
CA HIS A 205 4.70 -14.16 -28.68
C HIS A 205 5.58 -13.70 -27.52
N LEU A 206 6.39 -14.64 -27.01
CA LEU A 206 7.39 -14.39 -25.99
C LEU A 206 8.75 -14.17 -26.67
N ASN A 207 9.43 -13.09 -26.31
CA ASN A 207 10.82 -12.89 -26.72
C ASN A 207 11.79 -13.44 -25.65
N ASP A 208 13.07 -13.56 -26.00
CA ASP A 208 14.09 -14.15 -25.14
C ASP A 208 14.21 -13.46 -23.78
N SER A 209 14.09 -12.12 -23.74
CA SER A 209 14.16 -11.36 -22.49
C SER A 209 13.00 -11.68 -21.55
N ILE A 210 11.80 -11.87 -22.09
CA ILE A 210 10.61 -12.21 -21.31
C ILE A 210 10.70 -13.67 -20.85
N ILE A 211 11.16 -14.58 -21.70
CA ILE A 211 11.41 -15.99 -21.33
C ILE A 211 12.45 -16.07 -20.21
N GLN A 212 13.54 -15.32 -20.30
CA GLN A 212 14.55 -15.26 -19.25
C GLN A 212 13.97 -14.74 -17.93
N TRP A 213 13.13 -13.69 -17.99
CA TRP A 213 12.46 -13.16 -16.81
C TRP A 213 11.47 -14.18 -16.20
N ILE A 214 10.70 -14.89 -17.03
CA ILE A 214 9.79 -15.96 -16.61
C ILE A 214 10.58 -17.06 -15.91
N ASN A 215 11.63 -17.60 -16.55
CA ASN A 215 12.44 -18.68 -16.00
C ASN A 215 13.13 -18.27 -14.69
N GLY A 216 13.62 -17.04 -14.59
CA GLY A 216 14.16 -16.51 -13.34
C GLY A 216 13.11 -16.43 -12.23
N THR A 217 11.89 -15.97 -12.57
CA THR A 217 10.79 -15.91 -11.60
C THR A 217 10.32 -17.31 -11.17
N LEU A 218 10.20 -18.25 -12.10
CA LEU A 218 9.87 -19.65 -11.82
C LEU A 218 10.94 -20.30 -10.93
N GLY A 219 12.22 -20.06 -11.20
CA GLY A 219 13.32 -20.61 -10.40
C GLY A 219 13.37 -20.09 -8.96
N ILE A 220 12.92 -18.85 -8.71
CA ILE A 220 12.98 -18.21 -7.39
C ILE A 220 11.65 -18.33 -6.62
N GLN A 221 10.52 -18.14 -7.30
CA GLN A 221 9.19 -18.02 -6.70
C GLN A 221 8.28 -19.23 -7.00
N GLY A 222 8.69 -20.13 -7.90
CA GLY A 222 8.00 -21.39 -8.20
C GLY A 222 6.86 -21.30 -9.23
N TYR A 223 6.30 -20.11 -9.45
CA TYR A 223 5.21 -19.89 -10.41
C TYR A 223 5.15 -18.42 -10.86
N VAL A 224 4.33 -18.16 -11.88
CA VAL A 224 3.89 -16.82 -12.29
C VAL A 224 2.36 -16.80 -12.38
N MET A 225 1.78 -15.61 -12.24
CA MET A 225 0.35 -15.38 -12.50
C MET A 225 0.20 -14.84 -13.91
N VAL A 226 -0.71 -15.42 -14.70
CA VAL A 226 -1.01 -14.96 -16.05
C VAL A 226 -2.48 -14.59 -16.14
N GLU A 227 -2.76 -13.38 -16.59
CA GLU A 227 -4.12 -12.85 -16.74
C GLU A 227 -4.30 -12.25 -18.15
N PRO A 228 -5.53 -12.16 -18.68
CA PRO A 228 -5.76 -11.40 -19.91
C PRO A 228 -5.44 -9.92 -19.68
N LEU A 229 -4.93 -9.26 -20.72
CA LEU A 229 -4.77 -7.81 -20.69
C LEU A 229 -6.13 -7.15 -20.91
N LEU A 230 -6.79 -6.75 -19.82
CA LEU A 230 -8.10 -6.11 -19.85
C LEU A 230 -8.03 -4.64 -20.28
N ASP A 231 -9.10 -4.13 -20.91
CA ASP A 231 -9.25 -2.70 -21.25
C ASP A 231 -9.59 -1.87 -20.00
N LYS A 232 -8.57 -1.72 -19.15
CA LYS A 232 -8.64 -0.98 -17.89
C LYS A 232 -9.09 0.46 -18.10
N LYS A 233 -10.05 0.91 -17.30
CA LYS A 233 -10.49 2.31 -17.22
C LYS A 233 -10.08 2.99 -15.93
N TYR A 234 -10.29 2.34 -14.79
CA TYR A 234 -9.99 2.93 -13.48
C TYR A 234 -9.42 1.87 -12.53
N ASP A 235 -8.41 2.26 -11.77
CA ASP A 235 -7.95 1.52 -10.60
C ASP A 235 -8.48 2.20 -9.34
N PHE A 236 -8.85 1.39 -8.36
CA PHE A 236 -9.19 1.85 -7.02
C PHE A 236 -8.90 0.73 -6.02
N SER A 237 -9.17 0.96 -4.75
CA SER A 237 -8.94 -0.02 -3.71
C SER A 237 -9.98 0.11 -2.61
N LEU A 238 -10.30 -1.01 -1.98
CA LEU A 238 -11.04 -1.02 -0.71
C LEU A 238 -10.06 -1.27 0.42
N GLN A 239 -10.17 -0.45 1.46
CA GLN A 239 -9.27 -0.43 2.59
C GLN A 239 -9.92 -1.07 3.80
N PHE A 240 -9.18 -1.93 4.51
CA PHE A 240 -9.67 -2.68 5.67
C PHE A 240 -8.66 -2.67 6.82
N TYR A 241 -9.15 -3.02 8.01
CA TYR A 241 -8.34 -3.29 9.20
C TYR A 241 -8.81 -4.59 9.85
N ILE A 242 -7.88 -5.50 10.13
CA ILE A 242 -8.15 -6.75 10.85
C ILE A 242 -7.67 -6.60 12.29
N ASP A 243 -8.59 -6.79 13.23
CA ASP A 243 -8.30 -6.64 14.65
C ASP A 243 -7.76 -7.94 15.30
N ALA A 244 -7.51 -7.91 16.61
CA ALA A 244 -6.93 -9.03 17.35
C ALA A 244 -7.87 -10.23 17.48
N LYS A 245 -9.17 -10.06 17.20
CA LYS A 245 -10.17 -11.12 17.19
C LYS A 245 -10.37 -11.72 15.80
N GLY A 246 -9.70 -11.18 14.78
CA GLY A 246 -9.92 -11.53 13.39
C GLY A 246 -11.18 -10.87 12.79
N GLU A 247 -11.70 -9.81 13.41
CA GLU A 247 -12.79 -9.03 12.82
C GLU A 247 -12.23 -8.14 11.71
N VAL A 248 -12.80 -8.27 10.51
CA VAL A 248 -12.48 -7.45 9.35
C VAL A 248 -13.38 -6.21 9.36
N ASN A 249 -12.75 -5.04 9.46
CA ASN A 249 -13.40 -3.74 9.51
C ASN A 249 -13.11 -2.98 8.22
N TYR A 250 -14.16 -2.54 7.53
CA TYR A 250 -14.02 -1.70 6.36
C TYR A 250 -13.67 -0.26 6.78
N ILE A 251 -12.66 0.32 6.15
CA ILE A 251 -12.12 1.65 6.48
C ILE A 251 -12.54 2.70 5.45
N GLY A 252 -12.58 2.35 4.17
CA GLY A 252 -12.96 3.28 3.12
C GLY A 252 -12.41 2.93 1.73
N ASN A 253 -12.64 3.81 0.78
CA ASN A 253 -12.23 3.66 -0.61
C ASN A 253 -10.95 4.44 -0.89
N GLY A 254 -9.90 3.77 -1.36
CA GLY A 254 -8.70 4.43 -1.85
C GLY A 254 -8.74 4.60 -3.37
N PHE A 255 -8.73 5.83 -3.87
CA PHE A 255 -8.63 6.12 -5.30
C PHE A 255 -7.20 6.50 -5.65
N PHE A 256 -6.70 6.04 -6.79
CA PHE A 256 -5.34 6.35 -7.23
C PHE A 256 -5.22 6.39 -8.75
N ALA A 257 -4.30 7.22 -9.21
CA ALA A 257 -3.93 7.30 -10.61
C ALA A 257 -2.76 6.35 -10.89
N THR A 258 -2.79 5.73 -12.06
CA THR A 258 -1.65 5.02 -12.63
C THR A 258 -1.24 5.66 -13.96
N ASN A 259 0.06 5.68 -14.25
CA ASN A 259 0.56 6.18 -15.53
C ASN A 259 0.29 5.17 -16.67
N SER A 260 0.65 5.53 -17.91
CA SER A 260 0.43 4.68 -19.10
C SER A 260 1.13 3.32 -19.05
N ASN A 261 2.13 3.15 -18.19
CA ASN A 261 2.83 1.89 -17.94
C ASN A 261 2.22 1.09 -16.77
N GLY A 262 1.11 1.55 -16.20
CA GLY A 262 0.43 0.91 -15.07
C GLY A 262 1.13 1.11 -13.72
N GLN A 263 2.08 2.04 -13.61
CA GLN A 263 2.73 2.35 -12.34
C GLN A 263 1.93 3.39 -11.57
N TYR A 264 1.87 3.24 -10.25
CA TYR A 264 1.26 4.20 -9.34
C TYR A 264 1.87 5.61 -9.52
N ASP A 265 1.01 6.62 -9.65
CA ASP A 265 1.38 8.04 -9.80
C ASP A 265 0.95 8.90 -8.59
N GLY A 266 -0.15 8.54 -7.92
CA GLY A 266 -0.64 9.26 -6.74
C GLY A 266 -2.02 8.81 -6.29
N ASN A 267 -2.39 9.14 -5.06
CA ASN A 267 -3.73 8.93 -4.52
C ASN A 267 -4.60 10.17 -4.74
N ILE A 268 -5.81 9.96 -5.24
CA ILE A 268 -6.82 11.01 -5.38
C ILE A 268 -7.54 11.16 -4.04
N ILE A 269 -7.70 12.39 -3.58
CA ILE A 269 -8.26 12.74 -2.27
C ILE A 269 -9.40 13.77 -2.43
N GLY A 270 -10.26 13.87 -1.41
CA GLY A 270 -11.44 14.75 -1.40
C GLY A 270 -12.69 14.14 -2.03
N GLY A 271 -12.80 12.81 -2.04
CA GLY A 271 -14.00 12.07 -2.43
C GLY A 271 -13.82 11.18 -3.66
N MET A 272 -14.88 10.41 -3.95
CA MET A 272 -14.92 9.50 -5.10
C MET A 272 -14.91 10.28 -6.42
N PRO A 273 -14.02 9.93 -7.38
CA PRO A 273 -14.06 10.48 -8.74
C PRO A 273 -15.44 10.28 -9.37
N THR A 274 -15.95 11.31 -10.06
CA THR A 274 -17.29 11.31 -10.67
C THR A 274 -17.48 10.12 -11.60
N GLU A 275 -16.45 9.81 -12.39
CA GLU A 275 -16.46 8.72 -13.37
C GLU A 275 -16.61 7.36 -12.71
N ILE A 276 -16.08 7.16 -11.50
CA ILE A 276 -16.29 5.92 -10.75
C ILE A 276 -17.68 5.92 -10.12
N LYS A 277 -18.10 7.06 -9.56
CA LYS A 277 -19.40 7.21 -8.89
C LYS A 277 -20.60 6.95 -9.81
N GLU A 278 -20.47 7.29 -11.09
CA GLU A 278 -21.49 7.02 -12.11
C GLU A 278 -21.74 5.51 -12.31
N PHE A 279 -20.74 4.65 -12.08
CA PHE A 279 -20.88 3.21 -12.24
C PHE A 279 -21.09 2.47 -10.91
N LEU A 280 -20.38 2.91 -9.87
CA LEU A 280 -20.37 2.32 -8.53
C LEU A 280 -21.02 3.29 -7.54
N SER A 281 -22.32 3.09 -7.30
CA SER A 281 -23.03 3.81 -6.23
C SER A 281 -22.51 3.41 -4.85
N ASP A 282 -22.80 4.25 -3.86
CA ASP A 282 -22.40 3.97 -2.47
C ASP A 282 -22.91 2.60 -1.99
N ASP A 283 -24.16 2.22 -2.33
CA ASP A 283 -24.72 0.90 -2.01
C ASP A 283 -23.94 -0.26 -2.66
N LYS A 284 -23.52 -0.11 -3.92
CA LYS A 284 -22.72 -1.14 -4.60
C LYS A 284 -21.34 -1.27 -3.97
N MET A 285 -20.73 -0.16 -3.57
CA MET A 285 -19.45 -0.14 -2.87
C MET A 285 -19.56 -0.78 -1.49
N GLN A 286 -20.66 -0.52 -0.78
CA GLN A 286 -20.94 -1.17 0.50
C GLN A 286 -21.08 -2.68 0.31
N GLN A 287 -21.91 -3.15 -0.63
CA GLN A 287 -22.07 -4.58 -0.90
C GLN A 287 -20.74 -5.24 -1.28
N LEU A 288 -19.97 -4.61 -2.16
CA LEU A 288 -18.63 -5.09 -2.55
C LEU A 288 -17.72 -5.25 -1.31
N SER A 289 -17.78 -4.31 -0.37
CA SER A 289 -16.98 -4.37 0.87
C SER A 289 -17.41 -5.51 1.79
N GLU A 290 -18.71 -5.80 1.89
CA GLU A 290 -19.26 -6.87 2.71
C GLU A 290 -18.91 -8.25 2.13
N ASP A 291 -19.04 -8.42 0.81
CA ASP A 291 -18.69 -9.63 0.08
C ASP A 291 -17.17 -9.93 0.18
N LEU A 292 -16.32 -8.90 0.02
CA LEU A 292 -14.87 -9.05 0.19
C LEU A 292 -14.48 -9.34 1.64
N LYS A 293 -15.18 -8.76 2.61
CA LYS A 293 -14.98 -9.07 4.03
C LYS A 293 -15.24 -10.54 4.31
N GLU A 294 -16.33 -11.10 3.80
CA GLU A 294 -16.63 -12.52 3.93
C GLU A 294 -15.53 -13.38 3.28
N ALA A 295 -15.09 -13.01 2.08
CA ALA A 295 -14.03 -13.72 1.37
C ALA A 295 -12.69 -13.71 2.13
N LEU A 296 -12.30 -12.57 2.71
CA LEU A 296 -11.08 -12.46 3.54
C LEU A 296 -11.13 -13.38 4.77
N ILE A 297 -12.29 -13.47 5.43
CA ILE A 297 -12.49 -14.33 6.60
C ILE A 297 -12.43 -15.80 6.19
N THR A 298 -13.13 -16.17 5.12
CA THR A 298 -13.25 -17.58 4.70
C THR A 298 -11.94 -18.12 4.12
N CYS A 299 -11.19 -17.31 3.37
CA CYS A 299 -9.90 -17.69 2.79
C CYS A 299 -8.72 -17.63 3.79
N GLY A 300 -9.00 -17.48 5.08
CA GLY A 300 -7.97 -17.59 6.12
C GLY A 300 -7.13 -16.33 6.34
N VAL A 301 -7.42 -15.20 5.68
CA VAL A 301 -6.60 -13.98 5.82
C VAL A 301 -6.77 -13.39 7.21
N ALA A 302 -8.00 -13.30 7.70
CA ALA A 302 -8.32 -12.66 8.98
C ALA A 302 -7.79 -13.41 10.21
N GLN A 303 -7.58 -14.72 10.10
CA GLN A 303 -7.06 -15.55 11.19
C GLN A 303 -5.52 -15.54 11.26
N ASN A 304 -4.85 -15.13 10.18
CA ASN A 304 -3.39 -15.17 10.08
C ASN A 304 -2.75 -13.78 9.94
N TYR A 305 -3.54 -12.70 10.01
CA TYR A 305 -3.03 -11.33 9.89
C TYR A 305 -3.76 -10.37 10.83
N TYR A 306 -3.01 -9.43 11.39
CA TYR A 306 -3.52 -8.29 12.15
C TYR A 306 -2.96 -7.00 11.54
N GLY A 307 -3.82 -5.98 11.42
CA GLY A 307 -3.45 -4.66 10.95
C GLY A 307 -4.18 -4.24 9.68
N TYR A 308 -3.70 -3.16 9.07
CA TYR A 308 -4.28 -2.61 7.84
C TYR A 308 -3.99 -3.47 6.61
N LEU A 309 -4.93 -3.47 5.67
CA LEU A 309 -4.73 -3.96 4.32
C LEU A 309 -5.54 -3.16 3.29
N GLY A 310 -5.12 -3.25 2.04
CA GLY A 310 -5.90 -2.77 0.89
C GLY A 310 -6.12 -3.89 -0.13
N ILE A 311 -7.31 -3.96 -0.70
CA ILE A 311 -7.63 -4.81 -1.85
C ILE A 311 -7.69 -3.91 -3.08
N ASP A 312 -6.83 -4.16 -4.06
CA ASP A 312 -6.84 -3.43 -5.32
C ASP A 312 -7.95 -3.97 -6.23
N CYS A 313 -8.73 -3.07 -6.80
CA CYS A 313 -9.87 -3.34 -7.67
C CYS A 313 -9.69 -2.58 -8.99
N MET A 314 -10.39 -3.03 -10.03
CA MET A 314 -10.32 -2.38 -11.34
C MET A 314 -11.65 -2.40 -12.07
N LEU A 315 -12.03 -1.25 -12.61
CA LEU A 315 -13.06 -1.13 -13.62
C LEU A 315 -12.45 -1.27 -15.01
N PHE A 316 -13.02 -2.13 -15.84
CA PHE A 316 -12.54 -2.38 -17.21
C PHE A 316 -13.72 -2.49 -18.17
N ARG A 317 -13.46 -2.38 -19.47
CA ARG A 317 -14.43 -2.72 -20.51
C ARG A 317 -14.21 -4.14 -20.98
N ASP A 318 -15.28 -4.92 -21.03
CA ASP A 318 -15.24 -6.24 -21.63
C ASP A 318 -15.22 -6.17 -23.17
N GLN A 319 -15.23 -7.35 -23.81
CA GLN A 319 -15.23 -7.47 -25.27
C GLN A 319 -16.49 -6.92 -25.96
N TYR A 320 -17.59 -6.74 -25.22
CA TYR A 320 -18.84 -6.16 -25.70
C TYR A 320 -18.90 -4.65 -25.44
N GLY A 321 -17.88 -4.09 -24.77
CA GLY A 321 -17.80 -2.69 -24.40
C GLY A 321 -18.54 -2.34 -23.11
N GLU A 322 -19.05 -3.33 -22.37
CA GLU A 322 -19.71 -3.12 -21.09
C GLU A 322 -18.67 -2.88 -19.99
N MET A 323 -18.99 -1.97 -19.06
CA MET A 323 -18.18 -1.76 -17.87
C MET A 323 -18.36 -2.93 -16.90
N LYS A 324 -17.26 -3.58 -16.54
CA LYS A 324 -17.17 -4.68 -15.58
C LYS A 324 -16.20 -4.34 -14.46
N LEU A 325 -16.32 -5.05 -13.35
CA LEU A 325 -15.51 -4.90 -12.15
C LEU A 325 -14.69 -6.17 -11.87
N GLN A 326 -13.38 -6.01 -11.76
CA GLN A 326 -12.45 -6.98 -11.19
C GLN A 326 -12.28 -6.63 -9.69
N PRO A 327 -12.91 -7.36 -8.76
CA PRO A 327 -13.05 -6.94 -7.36
C PRO A 327 -11.80 -7.21 -6.50
N CYS A 328 -10.88 -8.07 -6.94
CA CYS A 328 -9.67 -8.41 -6.19
C CYS A 328 -8.51 -8.75 -7.14
N LEU A 329 -7.70 -7.75 -7.47
CA LEU A 329 -6.47 -7.90 -8.25
C LEU A 329 -5.29 -8.32 -7.38
N GLU A 330 -5.19 -7.72 -6.20
CA GLU A 330 -4.07 -7.87 -5.27
C GLU A 330 -4.53 -7.50 -3.85
N ILE A 331 -3.92 -8.13 -2.85
CA ILE A 331 -4.15 -7.83 -1.44
C ILE A 331 -2.82 -7.33 -0.85
N ASN A 332 -2.82 -6.08 -0.40
CA ASN A 332 -1.67 -5.41 0.18
C ASN A 332 -1.78 -5.42 1.71
N LEU A 333 -1.17 -6.41 2.37
CA LEU A 333 -1.19 -6.59 3.83
C LEU A 333 -0.18 -5.67 4.54
N ARG A 334 -0.49 -4.37 4.59
CA ARG A 334 0.36 -3.35 5.19
C ARG A 334 -0.39 -2.03 5.36
N TYR A 335 0.19 -1.15 6.19
CA TYR A 335 0.00 0.27 5.98
C TYR A 335 0.33 0.60 4.52
N ASN A 336 -0.50 1.42 3.90
CA ASN A 336 -0.37 1.71 2.47
C ASN A 336 -0.76 3.16 2.18
N MET A 337 -0.45 3.61 0.97
CA MET A 337 -0.70 5.00 0.58
C MET A 337 -2.19 5.33 0.47
N GLY A 338 -3.05 4.33 0.24
CA GLY A 338 -4.51 4.48 0.29
C GLY A 338 -5.01 4.74 1.71
N ILE A 339 -4.55 3.97 2.71
CA ILE A 339 -4.86 4.23 4.12
C ILE A 339 -4.37 5.61 4.55
N LEU A 340 -3.15 5.98 4.14
CA LEU A 340 -2.60 7.30 4.42
C LEU A 340 -3.44 8.40 3.77
N ALA A 341 -3.85 8.23 2.51
CA ALA A 341 -4.72 9.18 1.81
C ALA A 341 -6.05 9.36 2.55
N LEU A 342 -6.68 8.27 3.02
CA LEU A 342 -7.89 8.33 3.84
C LEU A 342 -7.68 9.08 5.15
N LYS A 343 -6.52 8.92 5.81
CA LYS A 343 -6.19 9.70 7.01
C LYS A 343 -6.01 11.18 6.72
N LEU A 344 -5.38 11.51 5.60
CA LEU A 344 -5.22 12.91 5.18
C LEU A 344 -6.57 13.54 4.79
N ASP A 345 -7.49 12.76 4.20
CA ASP A 345 -8.86 13.18 3.87
C ASP A 345 -9.64 13.70 5.09
N GLU A 346 -9.37 13.17 6.29
CA GLU A 346 -10.01 13.63 7.53
C GLU A 346 -9.75 15.13 7.83
N HIS A 347 -8.69 15.71 7.25
CA HIS A 347 -8.31 17.12 7.42
C HIS A 347 -8.80 18.05 6.30
N LEU A 348 -9.33 17.50 5.20
CA LEU A 348 -9.78 18.28 4.05
C LEU A 348 -11.11 18.98 4.32
N HIS A 349 -11.30 20.14 3.71
CA HIS A 349 -12.60 20.80 3.64
C HIS A 349 -13.51 20.05 2.64
N ALA A 350 -14.82 20.02 2.87
CA ALA A 350 -15.76 19.23 2.04
C ALA A 350 -15.77 19.63 0.55
N GLU A 351 -15.47 20.89 0.25
CA GLU A 351 -15.34 21.45 -1.10
C GLU A 351 -13.95 21.26 -1.72
N THR A 352 -13.03 20.57 -1.04
CA THR A 352 -11.66 20.37 -1.53
C THR A 352 -11.51 19.02 -2.18
N LYS A 353 -10.74 18.99 -3.26
CA LYS A 353 -10.18 17.79 -3.87
C LYS A 353 -8.68 17.97 -4.07
N GLY A 354 -7.98 16.90 -4.37
CA GLY A 354 -6.57 17.01 -4.64
C GLY A 354 -5.91 15.68 -4.93
N ILE A 355 -4.58 15.71 -4.85
CA ILE A 355 -3.75 14.53 -5.06
C ILE A 355 -2.66 14.46 -3.99
N PHE A 356 -2.52 13.28 -3.40
CA PHE A 356 -1.36 12.88 -2.62
C PHE A 356 -0.36 12.20 -3.57
N LYS A 357 0.85 12.74 -3.68
CA LYS A 357 1.91 12.18 -4.54
C LYS A 357 3.17 11.85 -3.79
N VAL A 358 3.85 10.81 -4.25
CA VAL A 358 5.26 10.59 -3.98
C VAL A 358 6.07 11.23 -5.11
N HIS A 359 6.88 12.21 -4.77
CA HIS A 359 7.81 12.86 -5.69
C HIS A 359 9.08 12.00 -5.85
N PHE A 360 9.56 11.84 -7.08
CA PHE A 360 10.88 11.29 -7.35
C PHE A 360 11.50 11.96 -8.57
N GLN A 361 12.62 12.64 -8.38
CA GLN A 361 13.40 13.22 -9.47
C GLN A 361 14.89 12.96 -9.24
N PRO A 362 15.50 11.97 -9.92
CA PRO A 362 16.89 11.54 -9.66
C PRO A 362 17.95 12.65 -9.78
N LYS A 363 17.67 13.70 -10.54
CA LYS A 363 18.59 14.81 -10.83
C LYS A 363 18.31 16.08 -10.03
N SER A 364 17.30 16.05 -9.16
CA SER A 364 16.89 17.18 -8.33
C SER A 364 16.70 16.71 -6.89
N THR A 365 16.47 17.66 -5.99
CA THR A 365 16.10 17.38 -4.60
C THR A 365 14.66 17.77 -4.37
N PHE A 366 14.02 17.08 -3.43
CA PHE A 366 12.70 17.47 -2.94
C PHE A 366 12.72 18.89 -2.37
N ASP A 367 13.86 19.36 -1.85
CA ASP A 367 14.03 20.72 -1.31
C ASP A 367 13.77 21.80 -2.37
N GLN A 368 14.27 21.61 -3.60
CA GLN A 368 14.04 22.55 -4.70
C GLN A 368 12.57 22.56 -5.12
N PHE A 369 11.98 21.37 -5.24
CA PHE A 369 10.56 21.21 -5.55
C PHE A 369 9.66 21.85 -4.47
N HIS A 370 9.98 21.61 -3.20
CA HIS A 370 9.27 22.17 -2.05
C HIS A 370 9.29 23.70 -2.08
N LYS A 371 10.46 24.32 -2.29
CA LYS A 371 10.59 25.78 -2.34
C LYS A 371 9.72 26.41 -3.43
N GLU A 372 9.67 25.79 -4.60
CA GLU A 372 8.82 26.25 -5.71
C GLU A 372 7.34 26.10 -5.37
N MET A 373 6.93 24.92 -4.91
CA MET A 373 5.53 24.61 -4.62
C MET A 373 4.98 25.42 -3.44
N ALA A 374 5.73 25.53 -2.35
CA ALA A 374 5.32 26.32 -1.18
C ALA A 374 5.15 27.81 -1.52
N LYS A 375 6.01 28.34 -2.40
CA LYS A 375 5.91 29.73 -2.87
C LYS A 375 4.71 29.96 -3.78
N ASN A 376 4.48 29.06 -4.74
CA ASN A 376 3.46 29.25 -5.77
C ASN A 376 2.06 28.81 -5.32
N HIS A 377 1.99 27.88 -4.36
CA HIS A 377 0.76 27.24 -3.88
C HIS A 377 0.73 27.17 -2.36
N PRO A 378 0.79 28.30 -1.62
CA PRO A 378 0.72 28.27 -0.17
C PRO A 378 -0.57 27.60 0.31
N LEU A 379 -0.49 26.78 1.38
CA LEU A 379 -1.65 26.13 1.96
C LEU A 379 -2.63 27.17 2.50
N LYS A 380 -3.89 27.03 2.11
CA LYS A 380 -5.02 27.86 2.54
C LYS A 380 -6.00 27.02 3.33
N TRP A 381 -6.65 27.70 4.26
CA TRP A 381 -7.63 27.11 5.17
C TRP A 381 -9.02 27.70 4.93
N LYS A 382 -10.03 26.88 5.14
CA LYS A 382 -11.43 27.29 5.22
C LYS A 382 -12.08 26.49 6.34
N ASP A 383 -12.73 27.18 7.28
CA ASP A 383 -13.43 26.57 8.42
C ASP A 383 -12.57 25.58 9.23
N GLY A 384 -11.29 25.92 9.41
CA GLY A 384 -10.33 25.09 10.17
C GLY A 384 -9.88 23.80 9.46
N LYS A 385 -10.18 23.64 8.17
CA LYS A 385 -9.79 22.51 7.32
C LYS A 385 -8.90 22.94 6.16
N TRP A 386 -8.09 22.02 5.62
CA TRP A 386 -7.26 22.28 4.46
C TRP A 386 -8.14 22.50 3.22
N PHE A 387 -7.97 23.64 2.54
CA PHE A 387 -8.86 24.06 1.47
C PHE A 387 -8.24 24.05 0.08
N GLU A 388 -7.05 24.64 -0.07
CA GLU A 388 -6.35 24.78 -1.36
C GLU A 388 -4.84 24.91 -1.10
N GLY A 389 -3.99 24.52 -2.05
CA GLY A 389 -2.54 24.75 -1.98
C GLY A 389 -1.73 23.48 -1.79
N TYR A 390 -0.51 23.62 -1.30
CA TYR A 390 0.48 22.56 -1.20
C TYR A 390 0.88 22.31 0.26
N LEU A 391 1.02 21.03 0.64
CA LEU A 391 1.52 20.61 1.94
C LEU A 391 2.58 19.51 1.77
N PRO A 392 3.83 19.70 2.21
CA PRO A 392 4.81 18.61 2.26
C PRO A 392 4.43 17.60 3.35
N LEU A 393 4.65 16.32 3.10
CA LEU A 393 4.38 15.21 4.04
C LEU A 393 5.66 14.55 4.55
N VAL A 394 6.83 14.99 4.08
CA VAL A 394 8.13 14.58 4.57
C VAL A 394 9.04 15.79 4.73
N SER A 395 10.04 15.66 5.61
CA SER A 395 11.01 16.74 5.84
C SER A 395 11.66 17.20 4.54
N PHE A 396 11.59 18.51 4.33
CA PHE A 396 12.33 19.25 3.32
C PHE A 396 13.59 19.85 3.98
N ASN A 397 14.53 20.39 3.19
CA ASN A 397 15.86 20.89 3.60
C ASN A 397 16.86 19.82 4.05
N GLN A 398 16.75 18.61 3.51
CA GLN A 398 17.60 17.47 3.88
C GLN A 398 18.22 16.75 2.68
N ASN A 399 18.21 17.39 1.51
CA ASN A 399 18.67 16.83 0.24
C ASN A 399 17.99 15.51 -0.12
N LYS A 400 16.73 15.32 0.29
CA LYS A 400 15.97 14.11 -0.06
C LYS A 400 15.73 14.05 -1.58
N VAL A 401 15.78 12.86 -2.15
CA VAL A 401 15.53 12.60 -3.58
C VAL A 401 14.08 12.16 -3.78
N PHE A 402 13.55 11.41 -2.82
CA PHE A 402 12.12 11.16 -2.73
C PHE A 402 11.44 12.19 -1.83
N GLY A 403 10.23 12.55 -2.19
CA GLY A 403 9.36 13.42 -1.41
C GLY A 403 7.95 12.85 -1.35
N ALA A 404 7.13 13.40 -0.48
CA ALA A 404 5.70 13.15 -0.42
C ALA A 404 4.99 14.46 -0.14
N TYR A 405 3.86 14.71 -0.80
CA TYR A 405 3.13 15.97 -0.67
C TYR A 405 1.66 15.86 -1.07
N LEU A 406 0.86 16.80 -0.58
CA LEU A 406 -0.48 17.08 -1.07
C LEU A 406 -0.47 18.28 -2.00
N GLN A 407 -1.32 18.21 -3.02
CA GLN A 407 -1.70 19.35 -3.84
C GLN A 407 -3.23 19.41 -3.88
N LEU A 408 -3.79 20.50 -3.37
CA LEU A 408 -5.21 20.68 -3.08
C LEU A 408 -5.80 21.81 -3.92
N GLU A 409 -7.04 21.64 -4.34
CA GLU A 409 -7.81 22.61 -5.11
C GLU A 409 -9.30 22.58 -4.72
N CYS A 410 -9.99 23.70 -4.95
CA CYS A 410 -11.43 23.79 -4.75
C CYS A 410 -12.17 23.05 -5.88
N LYS A 411 -13.21 22.29 -5.52
CA LYS A 411 -14.05 21.52 -6.46
C LYS A 411 -14.75 22.39 -7.50
N GLU A 412 -15.08 23.64 -7.18
CA GLU A 412 -15.88 24.55 -8.03
C GLU A 412 -15.09 25.23 -9.17
N LYS A 413 -13.78 24.99 -9.30
CA LYS A 413 -12.94 25.61 -10.34
C LYS A 413 -12.89 24.86 -11.69
N GLN A 414 -13.79 23.91 -11.95
CA GLN A 414 -13.82 23.15 -13.21
C GLN A 414 -14.97 23.56 -14.13
#